data_AF-Q3AQ30-F1
#
_entry.id   AF-Q3AQ30-F1
#
_cell.length_a   1.000
_cell.length_b   1.000
_cell.length_c   1.000
_cell.angle_alpha   90.00
_cell.angle_beta   90.00
_cell.angle_gamma   90.00
#
_symmetry.space_group_name_H-M   'P 1'
#
loop_
_entity.id
_entity.type
_entity.pdbx_description
1 polymer ?
#
loop_
_entity_poly.entity_id
_entity_poly.type
_entity_poly.pdbx_seq_one_letter_code
_entity_poly.pdbx_strand_id
1 'polypeptide(L)' 'MNYSFKTLWNRAFYFISPLWCLLVWIIWSTDQLQDPADKIVFISIVIPGFFAVYVSGFLIEKWHNNKQQKLK' A
#
# COMPACT_ATOMS: atom_id res chain seq x y z
N MET A 1 -7.72 -6.74 -25.77
CA MET A 1 -7.40 -6.94 -24.34
C MET A 1 -7.21 -5.57 -23.71
N ASN A 2 -8.22 -5.05 -23.02
CA ASN A 2 -8.17 -3.69 -22.46
C ASN A 2 -7.59 -3.79 -21.04
N TYR A 3 -6.26 -3.81 -20.93
CA TYR A 3 -5.57 -3.89 -19.64
C TYR A 3 -5.64 -2.54 -18.94
N SER A 4 -6.63 -2.35 -18.07
CA SER A 4 -6.71 -1.18 -17.20
C SER A 4 -5.61 -1.23 -16.15
N PHE A 5 -4.94 -0.10 -15.91
CA PHE A 5 -3.93 0.05 -14.87
C PHE A 5 -4.46 -0.40 -13.50
N LYS A 6 -5.75 -0.17 -13.20
CA LYS A 6 -6.43 -0.67 -11.99
C LYS A 6 -6.30 -2.17 -11.80
N THR A 7 -6.51 -2.94 -12.86
CA THR A 7 -6.49 -4.40 -12.81
C THR A 7 -5.07 -4.90 -12.53
N LEU A 8 -4.06 -4.28 -13.15
CA LEU A 8 -2.66 -4.59 -12.89
C LEU A 8 -2.26 -4.22 -11.46
N TRP A 9 -2.63 -3.02 -11.01
CA TRP A 9 -2.33 -2.51 -9.67
C TRP A 9 -2.96 -3.37 -8.56
N ASN A 10 -4.24 -3.73 -8.70
CA ASN A 10 -4.92 -4.63 -7.77
C ASN A 10 -4.27 -6.01 -7.74
N ARG A 11 -3.86 -6.54 -8.90
CA ARG A 11 -3.16 -7.83 -8.97
C ARG A 11 -1.78 -7.77 -8.31
N ALA A 12 -1.02 -6.69 -8.53
CA ALA A 12 0.26 -6.48 -7.86
C ALA A 12 0.09 -6.38 -6.34
N PHE A 13 -0.89 -5.61 -5.88
CA PHE A 13 -1.22 -5.50 -4.45
C PHE A 13 -1.65 -6.83 -3.85
N TYR A 14 -2.38 -7.67 -4.59
CA TYR A 14 -2.75 -9.00 -4.12
C TYR A 14 -1.53 -9.88 -3.80
N PHE A 15 -0.44 -9.78 -4.57
CA PHE A 15 0.81 -10.52 -4.29
C PHE A 15 1.70 -9.84 -3.26
N ILE A 16 1.71 -8.51 -3.22
CA ILE A 16 2.54 -7.73 -2.29
C ILE A 16 1.94 -7.72 -0.87
N SER A 17 0.61 -7.77 -0.73
CA SER A 17 -0.05 -7.72 0.58
C SER A 17 0.37 -8.86 1.51
N PRO A 18 0.42 -10.14 1.08
CA PRO A 18 0.93 -11.24 1.90
C PRO A 18 2.38 -11.04 2.34
N LEU A 19 3.25 -10.59 1.42
CA LEU A 19 4.66 -10.33 1.72
C LEU A 19 4.81 -9.21 2.74
N TRP A 20 3.99 -8.17 2.62
CA TRP A 20 3.96 -7.07 3.55
C TRP A 20 3.44 -7.51 4.93
N CYS A 21 2.36 -8.30 4.99
CA CYS A 21 1.86 -8.87 6.24
C CYS A 21 2.91 -9.74 6.94
N LEU A 22 3.69 -10.52 6.18
CA LEU A 22 4.81 -11.30 6.73
C LEU A 22 5.89 -10.39 7.34
N LEU A 23 6.28 -9.32 6.67
CA LEU A 23 7.23 -8.34 7.20
C LEU A 23 6.73 -7.69 8.49
N VAL A 24 5.47 -7.27 8.50
CA VAL A 24 4.83 -6.68 9.69
C VAL A 24 4.83 -7.69 10.84
N TRP A 25 4.53 -8.96 10.57
CA TRP A 25 4.54 -10.03 11.57
C TRP A 25 5.93 -10.32 12.13
N ILE A 26 6.97 -10.31 11.29
CA ILE A 26 8.36 -10.49 11.73
C ILE A 26 8.75 -9.37 12.70
N ILE A 27 8.46 -8.11 12.33
CA ILE A 27 8.77 -6.96 13.18
C ILE A 27 7.97 -7.02 14.48
N TRP A 28 6.68 -7.36 14.41
CA TRP A 28 5.81 -7.53 15.57
C TRP A 28 6.30 -8.61 16.54
N SER A 29 6.90 -9.68 16.02
CA SER A 29 7.42 -10.80 16.79
C SER A 29 8.83 -10.54 17.34
N THR A 30 9.44 -9.41 17.00
CA THR A 30 10.76 -9.04 17.49
C THR A 30 10.63 -8.36 18.85
N ASP A 31 11.54 -8.67 19.78
CA ASP A 31 11.66 -8.01 21.10
C ASP A 31 12.02 -6.51 21.03
N GLN A 32 12.05 -5.91 19.84
CA GLN A 32 12.27 -4.47 19.66
C GLN A 32 11.04 -3.65 20.09
N LEU A 33 9.85 -4.23 20.10
CA LEU A 33 8.62 -3.59 20.60
C LEU A 33 8.29 -4.16 21.98
N GLN A 34 9.05 -3.75 22.99
CA GLN A 34 8.85 -4.21 24.37
C GLN A 34 7.61 -3.57 25.02
N ASP A 35 7.36 -2.29 24.76
CA ASP A 35 6.21 -1.60 25.35
C ASP A 35 4.94 -1.81 24.51
N PRO A 36 3.79 -2.12 25.13
CA PRO A 36 2.48 -2.02 24.48
C PRO A 36 2.26 -0.71 23.72
N ALA A 37 2.80 0.42 24.21
CA ALA A 37 2.72 1.71 23.53
C ALA A 37 3.46 1.70 22.18
N ASP A 38 4.65 1.11 22.11
CA ASP A 38 5.44 1.01 20.87
C ASP A 38 4.70 0.18 19.82
N LYS A 39 4.05 -0.92 20.24
CA LYS A 39 3.21 -1.77 19.39
C LYS A 39 2.04 -0.99 18.78
N ILE A 40 1.39 -0.14 19.57
CA ILE A 40 0.29 0.72 19.10
C ILE A 40 0.82 1.74 18.09
N VAL A 41 1.94 2.42 18.40
CA VAL A 41 2.55 3.40 17.49
C VAL A 41 2.94 2.75 16.17
N PHE A 42 3.58 1.57 16.22
CA PHE A 42 3.95 0.81 15.03
C PHE A 42 2.74 0.51 14.14
N ILE A 43 1.69 -0.12 14.68
CA ILE A 43 0.48 -0.44 13.91
C ILE A 43 -0.19 0.84 13.38
N SER A 44 -0.20 1.91 14.17
CA SER A 44 -0.82 3.19 13.80
C SER A 44 -0.14 3.89 12.62
N ILE A 45 1.13 3.58 12.33
CA ILE A 45 1.85 4.12 11.17
C ILE A 45 1.80 3.14 10.00
N VAL A 46 1.98 1.85 10.30
CA VAL A 46 2.08 0.76 9.33
C VAL A 46 0.76 0.57 8.58
N ILE A 47 -0.38 0.52 9.27
CA ILE A 47 -1.69 0.36 8.63
C ILE A 47 -2.01 1.53 7.71
N PRO A 48 -1.98 2.81 8.16
CA PRO A 48 -2.28 3.93 7.26
C PRO A 48 -1.28 4.07 6.12
N GLY A 49 0.01 3.78 6.38
CA GLY A 49 1.03 3.76 5.34
C GLY A 49 0.70 2.78 4.21
N PHE A 50 0.24 1.58 4.56
CA PHE A 50 -0.19 0.58 3.58
C PHE A 50 -1.36 1.07 2.72
N PHE A 51 -2.38 1.64 3.35
CA PHE A 51 -3.51 2.22 2.62
C PHE A 51 -3.10 3.39 1.74
N ALA A 52 -2.18 4.25 2.20
CA ALA A 52 -1.67 5.38 1.43
C ALA A 52 -0.96 4.90 0.15
N VAL A 53 -0.12 3.85 0.25
CA VAL A 53 0.52 3.25 -0.93
C VAL A 53 -0.54 2.66 -1.86
N TYR A 54 -1.54 1.94 -1.35
CA TYR A 54 -2.62 1.40 -2.19
C TYR A 54 -3.36 2.49 -2.97
N VAL A 55 -3.76 3.58 -2.31
CA VAL A 55 -4.48 4.71 -2.91
C VAL A 55 -3.59 5.46 -3.92
N SER A 56 -2.28 5.54 -3.68
CA SER A 56 -1.35 6.25 -4.56
C SER A 56 -1.39 5.76 -6.01
N GLY A 57 -1.57 4.46 -6.25
CA GLY A 57 -1.69 3.92 -7.61
C GLY A 57 -2.89 4.50 -8.36
N PHE A 58 -4.03 4.62 -7.71
CA PHE A 58 -5.22 5.22 -8.31
C PHE A 58 -5.06 6.73 -8.55
N LEU A 59 -4.33 7.43 -7.67
CA LEU A 59 -4.00 8.84 -7.87
C LEU A 59 -3.10 9.04 -9.09
N ILE A 60 -2.12 8.16 -9.31
CA ILE A 60 -1.23 8.19 -10.48
C ILE A 60 -2.04 7.96 -11.77
N GLU A 61 -2.92 6.96 -11.78
CA GLU A 61 -3.79 6.70 -12.94
C GLU A 61 -4.72 7.88 -13.23
N LYS A 62 -5.35 8.44 -12.19
CA LYS A 62 -6.22 9.62 -12.32
C LYS A 62 -5.44 10.83 -12.85
N TRP A 63 -4.23 11.06 -12.34
CA TRP A 63 -3.37 12.15 -12.79
C TRP A 63 -2.94 11.97 -14.25
N HIS A 64 -2.59 10.75 -14.65
CA HIS A 64 -2.24 10.43 -16.02
C HIS A 64 -3.42 10.68 -16.97
N ASN A 65 -4.61 10.15 -16.65
CA ASN A 65 -5.81 10.34 -17.46
C ASN A 65 -6.21 11.83 -17.59
N ASN A 66 -6.10 12.60 -16.51
CA ASN A 66 -6.35 14.04 -16.53
C ASN A 66 -5.36 14.80 -17.42
N LYS A 67 -4.08 14.39 -17.47
CA LYS A 67 -3.10 14.97 -18.40
C LYS A 67 -3.42 14.66 -19.85
N GLN A 68 -3.80 13.41 -20.15
CA GLN A 68 -4.15 12.98 -21.50
C GLN A 68 -5.43 13.68 -22.01
N GLN A 69 -6.40 13.95 -21.14
CA GLN A 69 -7.59 14.72 -21.50
C GLN A 69 -7.32 16.21 -21.72
N LYS A 70 -6.35 16.82 -21.03
CA LYS A 70 -5.98 18.23 -21.22
C LYS A 70 -5.18 18.50 -22.49
N LEU A 71 -4.59 17.46 -23.09
CA LEU A 71 -3.79 17.52 -24.32
C LEU A 71 -4.59 17.20 -25.59
N LYS A 72 -5.88 16.82 -25.44
CA LYS A 72 -6.82 16.57 -26.53
C LYS A 72 -7.75 17.75 -26.69
#